data_AF-A0A2N7G6G8-F1
#
_entry.id   AF-A0A2N7G6G8-F1
#
_cell.length_a   1.000
_cell.length_b   1.000
_cell.length_c   1.000
_cell.angle_alpha   90.00
_cell.angle_beta   90.00
_cell.angle_gamma   90.00
#
_symmetry.space_group_name_H-M   'P 1'
#
loop_
_entity.id
_entity.type
_entity.pdbx_description
1 polymer ?
#
loop_
_entity_poly.entity_id
_entity_poly.type
_entity_poly.pdbx_seq_one_letter_code
_entity_poly.pdbx_strand_id
1 'polypeptide(L)'
;MSTSEIQALERQIFELNSKLIELRKSNSAREEVADYPFETLQGPISLSQLFETKDTLLVIHNMGQGCRYCTLWGDGFNGFIPHLESVMSVVMVSKDTPADQRRFASSRGWNFRMASHSGGQYIQEQSVMEGESNMPGAVVYELIDGKIFRQSSAIFGPGDLYCSMWSLLGLAGMSASDWTPQFSYWKSPGTLDDGGENLPD
;
A
#
# COMPACT_ATOMS: atom_id res chain seq x y z
N MET A 1 23.94 25.77 10.34
CA MET A 1 22.64 25.72 9.65
C MET A 1 21.64 25.32 10.69
N SER A 2 20.99 26.34 11.26
CA SER A 2 20.32 26.29 12.56
C SER A 2 18.93 25.67 12.46
N THR A 3 18.46 25.08 13.55
CA THR A 3 17.10 24.54 13.75
C THR A 3 15.97 25.37 13.12
N SER A 4 16.16 26.68 12.95
CA SER A 4 15.26 27.59 12.25
C SER A 4 14.99 27.24 10.77
N GLU A 5 15.98 26.77 10.01
CA GLU A 5 15.80 26.40 8.60
C GLU A 5 15.00 25.10 8.47
N ILE A 6 15.26 24.13 9.35
CA ILE A 6 14.51 22.87 9.44
C ILE A 6 13.03 23.16 9.75
N GLN A 7 12.75 23.96 10.79
CA GLN A 7 11.39 24.33 11.17
C GLN A 7 10.64 25.10 10.08
N ALA A 8 11.34 25.95 9.33
CA ALA A 8 10.74 26.65 8.19
C ALA A 8 10.35 25.66 7.07
N LEU A 9 11.19 24.67 6.78
CA LEU A 9 10.90 23.63 5.80
C LEU A 9 9.77 22.71 6.26
N GLU A 10 9.74 22.29 7.53
CA GLU A 10 8.63 21.50 8.10
C GLU A 10 7.29 22.21 7.94
N ARG A 11 7.25 23.53 8.18
CA ARG A 11 6.05 24.33 7.94
C ARG A 11 5.65 24.36 6.47
N GLN A 12 6.61 24.54 5.55
CA GLN A 12 6.33 24.52 4.13
C GLN A 12 5.77 23.17 3.67
N ILE A 13 6.32 22.05 4.19
CA ILE A 13 5.79 20.70 3.91
C ILE A 13 4.33 20.58 4.37
N PHE A 14 4.03 21.04 5.60
CA PHE A 14 2.66 21.03 6.12
C PHE A 14 1.70 21.86 5.26
N GLU A 15 2.10 23.07 4.88
CA GLU A 15 1.28 23.96 4.03
C GLU A 15 1.06 23.39 2.64
N LEU A 16 2.09 22.81 2.02
CA LEU A 16 1.99 22.17 0.71
C LEU A 16 1.11 20.93 0.74
N ASN A 17 1.22 20.09 1.79
CA ASN A 17 0.34 18.94 1.94
C ASN A 17 -1.13 19.35 2.12
N SER A 18 -1.39 20.42 2.89
CA SER A 18 -2.73 20.98 3.04
C SER A 18 -3.30 21.46 1.70
N LYS A 19 -2.49 22.17 0.90
CA LYS A 19 -2.88 22.60 -0.45
C LYS A 19 -3.15 21.42 -1.38
N LEU A 20 -2.34 20.35 -1.31
CA LEU A 20 -2.55 19.13 -2.11
C LEU A 20 -3.89 18.47 -1.79
N ILE A 21 -4.27 18.39 -0.51
CA ILE A 21 -5.55 17.82 -0.09
C ILE A 21 -6.73 18.65 -0.64
N GLU A 22 -6.69 19.97 -0.55
CA GLU A 22 -7.74 20.83 -1.11
C GLU A 22 -7.83 20.76 -2.63
N LEU A 23 -6.70 20.61 -3.33
CA LEU A 23 -6.68 20.36 -4.78
C LEU A 23 -7.32 19.02 -5.13
N ARG A 24 -7.03 17.95 -4.38
CA ARG A 24 -7.68 16.64 -4.58
C ARG A 24 -9.19 16.71 -4.35
N LYS A 25 -9.63 17.44 -3.33
CA LYS A 25 -11.04 17.63 -3.00
C LYS A 25 -11.81 18.44 -4.05
N SER A 26 -11.18 19.46 -4.61
CA SER A 26 -11.80 20.33 -5.63
C SER A 26 -11.68 19.79 -7.05
N ASN A 27 -10.83 18.78 -7.27
CA ASN A 27 -10.69 18.13 -8.56
C ASN A 27 -11.92 17.27 -8.87
N SER A 28 -12.70 17.69 -9.86
CA SER A 28 -13.85 16.95 -10.38
C SER A 28 -13.51 16.05 -11.57
N ALA A 29 -12.26 16.05 -12.04
CA ALA A 29 -11.82 15.15 -13.10
C ALA A 29 -11.94 13.70 -12.62
N ARG A 30 -12.86 12.97 -13.24
CA ARG A 30 -13.15 11.57 -12.97
C ARG A 30 -13.11 10.82 -14.28
N GLU A 31 -12.27 9.80 -14.34
CA GLU A 31 -12.21 8.90 -15.48
C GLU A 31 -13.08 7.68 -15.17
N GLU A 32 -14.10 7.42 -15.99
CA GLU A 32 -14.89 6.18 -15.90
C GLU A 32 -13.97 5.01 -16.26
N VAL A 33 -13.97 3.96 -15.43
CA VAL A 33 -13.13 2.78 -15.63
C VAL A 33 -13.97 1.51 -15.75
N ALA A 34 -13.40 0.50 -16.40
CA ALA A 34 -14.04 -0.80 -16.54
C ALA A 34 -14.22 -1.51 -15.19
N ASP A 35 -15.18 -2.44 -15.13
CA ASP A 35 -15.37 -3.33 -14.00
C ASP A 35 -14.44 -4.54 -14.11
N TYR A 36 -13.20 -4.38 -13.67
CA TYR A 36 -12.14 -5.38 -13.89
C TYR A 36 -12.30 -6.64 -13.02
N PRO A 37 -11.90 -7.82 -13.53
CA PRO A 37 -11.92 -9.06 -12.77
C PRO A 37 -10.70 -9.19 -11.84
N PHE A 38 -10.91 -9.87 -10.72
CA PHE A 38 -9.91 -10.28 -9.74
C PHE A 38 -10.19 -11.70 -9.25
N GLU A 39 -9.21 -12.31 -8.61
CA GLU A 39 -9.35 -13.61 -7.95
C GLU A 39 -9.22 -13.46 -6.43
N THR A 40 -10.04 -14.19 -5.67
CA THR A 40 -9.94 -14.28 -4.21
C THR A 40 -9.92 -15.74 -3.78
N LEU A 41 -9.74 -16.00 -2.48
CA LEU A 41 -9.90 -17.34 -1.93
C LEU A 41 -11.32 -17.90 -2.10
N GLN A 42 -12.31 -17.02 -2.25
CA GLN A 42 -13.73 -17.38 -2.42
C GLN A 42 -14.11 -17.52 -3.90
N GLY A 43 -13.18 -17.23 -4.82
CA GLY A 43 -13.40 -17.28 -6.26
C GLY A 43 -13.29 -15.91 -6.93
N PRO A 44 -13.71 -15.81 -8.20
CA PRO A 44 -13.67 -14.57 -8.97
C PRO A 44 -14.55 -13.47 -8.36
N ILE A 45 -14.07 -12.24 -8.44
CA ILE A 45 -14.79 -11.03 -8.01
C ILE A 45 -14.47 -9.88 -8.99
N SER A 46 -15.35 -8.88 -9.07
CA SER A 46 -15.16 -7.69 -9.91
C SER A 46 -14.78 -6.46 -9.09
N LEU A 47 -14.25 -5.41 -9.72
CA LEU A 47 -13.88 -4.15 -9.06
C LEU A 47 -15.08 -3.52 -8.34
N SER A 48 -16.27 -3.54 -8.96
CA SER A 48 -17.52 -3.04 -8.38
C SER A 48 -17.89 -3.77 -7.10
N GLN A 49 -17.65 -5.08 -7.03
CA GLN A 49 -17.94 -5.88 -5.84
C GLN A 49 -16.97 -5.61 -4.68
N LEU A 50 -15.75 -5.10 -4.94
CA LEU A 50 -14.78 -4.75 -3.90
C LEU A 50 -15.21 -3.54 -3.05
N PHE A 51 -16.16 -2.74 -3.55
CA PHE A 51 -16.80 -1.64 -2.81
C PHE A 51 -17.67 -2.13 -1.64
N GLU A 52 -18.18 -3.36 -1.69
CA GLU A 52 -19.13 -3.91 -0.71
C GLU A 52 -20.34 -2.98 -0.48
N THR A 53 -20.41 -2.33 0.69
CA THR A 53 -21.53 -1.48 1.12
C THR A 53 -21.21 0.02 1.04
N LYS A 54 -20.02 0.37 0.54
CA LYS A 54 -19.52 1.75 0.44
C LYS A 54 -19.57 2.24 -1.00
N ASP A 55 -19.48 3.54 -1.18
CA ASP A 55 -19.37 4.22 -2.48
C ASP A 55 -17.92 4.61 -2.81
N THR A 56 -17.00 4.49 -1.85
CA THR A 56 -15.60 4.85 -1.97
C THR A 56 -14.73 3.63 -1.70
N LEU A 57 -13.79 3.35 -2.60
CA LEU A 57 -12.87 2.21 -2.52
C LEU A 57 -11.42 2.69 -2.60
N LEU A 58 -10.63 2.40 -1.58
CA LEU A 58 -9.18 2.51 -1.59
C LEU A 58 -8.56 1.17 -1.98
N VAL A 59 -7.92 1.15 -3.15
CA VAL A 59 -7.15 -0.01 -3.63
C VAL A 59 -5.67 0.27 -3.41
N ILE A 60 -5.03 -0.54 -2.57
CA ILE A 60 -3.59 -0.51 -2.32
C ILE A 60 -2.91 -1.45 -3.30
N HIS A 61 -2.05 -0.92 -4.18
CA HIS A 61 -1.22 -1.70 -5.09
C HIS A 61 0.01 -2.20 -4.36
N ASN A 62 0.16 -3.52 -4.30
CA ASN A 62 1.29 -4.21 -3.75
C ASN A 62 1.93 -5.06 -4.85
N MET A 63 3.25 -4.96 -5.05
CA MET A 63 3.93 -5.69 -6.13
C MET A 63 4.03 -7.21 -5.89
N GLY A 64 3.60 -7.69 -4.71
CA GLY A 64 3.61 -9.08 -4.28
C GLY A 64 4.66 -9.38 -3.21
N GLN A 65 4.67 -10.62 -2.72
CA GLN A 65 5.51 -11.12 -1.61
C GLN A 65 7.02 -10.95 -1.84
N GLY A 66 7.46 -10.75 -3.09
CA GLY A 66 8.86 -10.49 -3.43
C GLY A 66 9.33 -9.04 -3.17
N CYS A 67 8.41 -8.11 -2.94
CA CYS A 67 8.72 -6.68 -2.79
C CYS A 67 8.83 -6.27 -1.31
N ARG A 68 10.06 -6.10 -0.84
CA ARG A 68 10.35 -5.75 0.57
C ARG A 68 9.81 -4.39 0.99
N TYR A 69 9.81 -3.41 0.08
CA TYR A 69 9.19 -2.11 0.31
C TYR A 69 7.65 -2.24 0.41
N CYS A 70 7.04 -3.07 -0.42
CA CYS A 70 5.61 -3.37 -0.37
C CYS A 70 5.22 -4.03 0.95
N THR A 71 6.08 -4.89 1.50
CA THR A 71 5.93 -5.41 2.86
C THR A 71 5.94 -4.31 3.91
N LEU A 72 6.86 -3.34 3.81
CA LEU A 72 6.94 -2.22 4.76
C LEU A 72 5.65 -1.39 4.78
N TRP A 73 5.10 -1.02 3.62
CA TRP A 73 3.80 -0.32 3.58
C TRP A 73 2.66 -1.19 4.10
N GLY A 74 2.63 -2.48 3.74
CA GLY A 74 1.63 -3.41 4.25
C GLY A 74 1.64 -3.54 5.77
N ASP A 75 2.83 -3.69 6.38
CA ASP A 75 2.98 -3.73 7.83
C ASP A 75 2.51 -2.41 8.49
N GLY A 76 2.86 -1.27 7.90
CA GLY A 76 2.48 0.06 8.42
C GLY A 76 0.97 0.31 8.34
N PHE A 77 0.34 0.02 7.20
CA PHE A 77 -1.10 0.23 7.02
C PHE A 77 -1.95 -0.75 7.81
N ASN A 78 -1.43 -1.92 8.19
CA ASN A 78 -2.20 -2.96 8.88
C ASN A 78 -2.91 -2.42 10.15
N GLY A 79 -2.26 -1.51 10.88
CA GLY A 79 -2.85 -0.88 12.06
C GLY A 79 -3.93 0.17 11.75
N PHE A 80 -3.99 0.69 10.53
CA PHE A 80 -4.94 1.74 10.13
C PHE A 80 -6.20 1.21 9.44
N ILE A 81 -6.23 -0.08 9.06
CA ILE A 81 -7.35 -0.68 8.33
C ILE A 81 -8.71 -0.36 8.98
N PRO A 82 -8.94 -0.59 10.30
CA PRO A 82 -10.27 -0.36 10.89
C PRO A 82 -10.70 1.11 10.84
N HIS A 83 -9.74 2.04 10.92
CA HIS A 83 -10.02 3.47 10.83
C HIS A 83 -10.42 3.86 9.41
N LEU A 84 -9.72 3.36 8.40
CA LEU A 84 -10.06 3.59 6.99
C LEU A 84 -11.39 2.94 6.63
N GLU A 85 -11.62 1.69 7.06
CA GLU A 85 -12.85 0.95 6.80
C GLU A 85 -14.12 1.57 7.43
N SER A 86 -13.94 2.43 8.43
CA SER A 86 -15.05 3.22 8.98
C SER A 86 -15.66 4.19 7.95
N VAL A 87 -14.86 4.68 6.99
CA VAL A 87 -15.26 5.71 6.03
C VAL A 87 -15.25 5.25 4.57
N MET A 88 -14.47 4.23 4.20
CA MET A 88 -14.36 3.73 2.81
C MET A 88 -14.03 2.24 2.80
N SER A 89 -14.29 1.54 1.71
CA SER A 89 -13.82 0.16 1.54
C SER A 89 -12.32 0.14 1.27
N VAL A 90 -11.58 -0.80 1.86
CA VAL A 90 -10.12 -0.94 1.64
C VAL A 90 -9.81 -2.33 1.13
N VAL A 91 -8.97 -2.44 0.10
CA VAL A 91 -8.49 -3.71 -0.43
C VAL A 91 -7.02 -3.59 -0.82
N MET A 92 -6.23 -4.62 -0.52
CA MET A 92 -4.87 -4.75 -1.04
C MET A 92 -4.87 -5.71 -2.22
N VAL A 93 -4.27 -5.28 -3.34
CA VAL A 93 -4.16 -6.12 -4.54
C VAL A 93 -2.71 -6.36 -4.92
N SER A 94 -2.44 -7.56 -5.44
CA SER A 94 -1.13 -7.91 -6.00
C SER A 94 -1.28 -8.93 -7.13
N LYS A 95 -0.19 -9.20 -7.83
CA LYS A 95 -0.12 -10.24 -8.88
C LYS A 95 -0.06 -11.67 -8.33
N ASP A 96 0.20 -11.83 -7.04
CA ASP A 96 0.36 -13.17 -6.43
C ASP A 96 -0.98 -13.90 -6.42
N THR A 97 -0.94 -15.23 -6.46
CA THR A 97 -2.17 -16.04 -6.36
C THR A 97 -2.88 -15.79 -5.02
N PRO A 98 -4.22 -15.98 -4.93
CA PRO A 98 -4.92 -15.82 -3.65
C PRO A 98 -4.36 -16.68 -2.51
N ALA A 99 -3.84 -17.86 -2.82
CA ALA A 99 -3.19 -18.75 -1.84
C ALA A 99 -1.87 -18.16 -1.33
N ASP A 100 -1.04 -17.61 -2.21
CA ASP A 100 0.22 -16.96 -1.84
C ASP A 100 -0.03 -15.67 -1.04
N GLN A 101 -0.98 -14.85 -1.48
CA GLN A 101 -1.43 -13.66 -0.76
C GLN A 101 -1.84 -14.03 0.67
N ARG A 102 -2.68 -15.07 0.84
CA ARG A 102 -3.13 -15.53 2.16
C ARG A 102 -1.98 -15.99 3.03
N ARG A 103 -1.07 -16.81 2.49
CA ARG A 103 0.10 -17.30 3.23
C ARG A 103 0.97 -16.15 3.71
N PHE A 104 1.26 -15.19 2.82
CA PHE A 104 2.09 -14.04 3.14
C PHE A 104 1.43 -13.10 4.14
N ALA A 105 0.17 -12.73 3.92
CA ALA A 105 -0.59 -11.92 4.88
C ALA A 105 -0.66 -12.57 6.27
N SER A 106 -0.88 -13.89 6.33
CA SER A 106 -0.93 -14.63 7.59
C SER A 106 0.42 -14.62 8.32
N SER A 107 1.55 -14.75 7.60
CA SER A 107 2.88 -14.70 8.22
C SER A 107 3.25 -13.32 8.76
N ARG A 108 2.60 -12.26 8.26
CA ARG A 108 2.76 -10.88 8.72
C ARG A 108 1.68 -10.42 9.70
N GLY A 109 0.67 -11.24 9.97
CA GLY A 109 -0.49 -10.84 10.78
C GLY A 109 -1.34 -9.73 10.13
N TRP A 110 -1.34 -9.67 8.81
CA TRP A 110 -2.11 -8.68 8.05
C TRP A 110 -3.59 -9.04 8.00
N ASN A 111 -4.44 -8.02 8.14
CA ASN A 111 -5.90 -8.17 8.17
C ASN A 111 -6.61 -7.53 6.97
N PHE A 112 -5.89 -7.23 5.88
CA PHE A 112 -6.50 -6.67 4.67
C PHE A 112 -7.47 -7.66 4.03
N ARG A 113 -8.55 -7.15 3.44
CA ARG A 113 -9.19 -7.82 2.31
C ARG A 113 -8.18 -7.83 1.16
N MET A 114 -8.00 -8.99 0.54
CA MET A 114 -7.04 -9.17 -0.55
C MET A 114 -7.71 -9.71 -1.81
N ALA A 115 -7.26 -9.21 -2.95
CA ALA A 115 -7.66 -9.73 -4.26
C ALA A 115 -6.45 -9.79 -5.19
N SER A 116 -6.37 -10.82 -6.01
CA SER A 116 -5.31 -10.96 -7.01
C SER A 116 -5.76 -10.38 -8.33
N HIS A 117 -4.91 -9.55 -8.93
CA HIS A 117 -5.10 -9.11 -10.32
C HIS A 117 -4.32 -9.99 -11.31
N SER A 118 -3.56 -10.99 -10.86
CA SER A 118 -2.80 -11.96 -11.69
C SER A 118 -1.91 -11.35 -12.79
N GLY A 119 -1.55 -10.06 -12.68
CA GLY A 119 -0.87 -9.32 -13.76
C GLY A 119 -1.75 -8.96 -14.98
N GLY A 120 -3.07 -9.09 -14.86
CA GLY A 120 -4.05 -8.83 -15.92
C GLY A 120 -4.29 -7.35 -16.22
N GLN A 121 -5.33 -7.10 -17.03
CA GLN A 121 -5.64 -5.78 -17.61
C GLN A 121 -5.77 -4.66 -16.57
N TYR A 122 -6.35 -4.96 -15.39
CA TYR A 122 -6.49 -3.99 -14.30
C TYR A 122 -5.19 -3.25 -14.02
N ILE A 123 -4.10 -3.96 -13.72
CA ILE A 123 -2.85 -3.30 -13.30
C ILE A 123 -2.12 -2.64 -14.48
N GLN A 124 -2.38 -3.10 -15.71
CA GLN A 124 -1.80 -2.51 -16.92
C GLN A 124 -2.41 -1.13 -17.22
N GLU A 125 -3.70 -0.96 -16.98
CA GLU A 125 -4.42 0.28 -17.27
C GLU A 125 -4.55 1.20 -16.06
N GLN A 126 -4.57 0.64 -14.85
CA GLN A 126 -4.83 1.38 -13.61
C GLN A 126 -3.59 1.63 -12.76
N SER A 127 -2.39 1.29 -13.27
CA SER A 127 -1.13 1.55 -12.61
C SER A 127 -1.01 3.00 -12.14
N VAL A 128 -0.32 3.18 -11.02
CA VAL A 128 -0.02 4.51 -10.46
C VAL A 128 1.09 5.23 -11.21
N MET A 129 1.80 4.54 -12.11
CA MET A 129 2.88 5.09 -12.92
C MET A 129 2.71 4.65 -14.38
N GLU A 130 2.71 5.64 -15.29
CA GLU A 130 2.58 5.41 -16.73
C GLU A 130 3.73 4.53 -17.26
N GLY A 131 3.40 3.57 -18.11
CA GLY A 131 4.36 2.63 -18.69
C GLY A 131 4.74 1.46 -17.78
N GLU A 132 4.35 1.48 -16.51
CA GLU A 132 4.62 0.40 -15.56
C GLU A 132 3.39 -0.47 -15.32
N SER A 133 3.59 -1.78 -15.27
CA SER A 133 2.49 -2.78 -15.15
C SER A 133 2.41 -3.44 -13.77
N ASN A 134 3.22 -3.01 -12.80
CA ASN A 134 3.20 -3.52 -11.42
C ASN A 134 3.96 -2.58 -10.48
N MET A 135 3.36 -1.43 -10.13
CA MET A 135 3.97 -0.43 -9.25
C MET A 135 3.24 -0.29 -7.92
N PRO A 136 3.97 -0.05 -6.81
CA PRO A 136 3.36 0.12 -5.51
C PRO A 136 2.74 1.52 -5.40
N GLY A 137 1.58 1.59 -4.77
CA GLY A 137 0.83 2.83 -4.69
C GLY A 137 -0.57 2.63 -4.13
N ALA A 138 -1.39 3.65 -4.28
CA ALA A 138 -2.81 3.59 -3.98
C ALA A 138 -3.61 4.27 -5.07
N VAL A 139 -4.82 3.75 -5.31
CA VAL A 139 -5.83 4.36 -6.17
C VAL A 139 -7.13 4.43 -5.39
N VAL A 140 -7.81 5.57 -5.45
CA VAL A 140 -9.15 5.75 -4.91
C VAL A 140 -10.15 5.74 -6.05
N TYR A 141 -11.19 4.92 -5.91
CA TYR A 141 -12.32 4.85 -6.81
C TYR A 141 -13.60 5.29 -6.12
N GLU A 142 -14.52 5.87 -6.90
CA GLU A 142 -15.88 6.20 -6.49
C GLU A 142 -16.89 5.40 -7.33
N LEU A 143 -17.95 4.92 -6.70
CA LEU A 143 -19.09 4.28 -7.35
C LEU A 143 -20.25 5.28 -7.43
N ILE A 144 -20.59 5.72 -8.64
CA ILE A 144 -21.65 6.72 -8.88
C ILE A 144 -22.62 6.13 -9.89
N ASP A 145 -23.89 5.99 -9.52
CA ASP A 145 -24.95 5.45 -10.37
C ASP A 145 -24.59 4.10 -11.04
N GLY A 146 -23.87 3.24 -10.31
CA GLY A 146 -23.43 1.92 -10.78
C GLY A 146 -22.20 1.94 -11.71
N LYS A 147 -21.58 3.10 -11.92
CA LYS A 147 -20.34 3.26 -12.70
C LYS A 147 -19.16 3.56 -11.77
N ILE A 148 -17.98 3.06 -12.14
CA ILE A 148 -16.76 3.21 -11.36
C ILE A 148 -15.93 4.34 -11.95
N PHE A 149 -15.48 5.25 -11.11
CA PHE A 149 -14.65 6.37 -11.50
C PHE A 149 -13.33 6.36 -10.73
N ARG A 150 -12.20 6.52 -11.43
CA ARG A 150 -10.90 6.75 -10.81
C ARG A 150 -10.82 8.20 -10.35
N GLN A 151 -10.75 8.41 -9.03
CA GLN A 151 -10.74 9.75 -8.44
C GLN A 151 -9.32 10.28 -8.26
N SER A 152 -8.43 9.49 -7.66
CA SER A 152 -7.05 9.92 -7.40
C SER A 152 -6.12 8.74 -7.23
N SER A 153 -4.82 9.01 -7.32
CA SER A 153 -3.79 8.02 -7.09
C SER A 153 -2.55 8.61 -6.40
N ALA A 154 -1.71 7.71 -5.90
CA ALA A 154 -0.39 8.04 -5.37
C ALA A 154 0.59 6.90 -5.64
N ILE A 155 1.81 7.26 -6.03
CA ILE A 155 2.94 6.31 -6.11
C ILE A 155 3.54 6.17 -4.71
N PHE A 156 3.92 4.96 -4.35
CA PHE A 156 4.72 4.68 -3.16
C PHE A 156 6.19 4.53 -3.51
N GLY A 157 7.05 5.09 -2.69
CA GLY A 157 8.49 5.11 -2.92
C GLY A 157 9.23 5.71 -1.73
N PRO A 158 10.55 5.52 -1.63
CA PRO A 158 11.30 6.08 -0.53
C PRO A 158 11.13 7.62 -0.47
N GLY A 159 10.76 8.13 0.71
CA GLY A 159 10.45 9.55 0.92
C GLY A 159 8.99 9.95 0.65
N ASP A 160 8.11 9.00 0.32
CA ASP A 160 6.68 9.27 0.18
C ASP A 160 6.00 9.73 1.50
N LEU A 161 4.76 10.19 1.38
CA LEU A 161 3.93 10.67 2.49
C LEU A 161 3.17 9.54 3.23
N TYR A 162 3.31 8.30 2.77
CA TYR A 162 2.49 7.16 3.19
C TYR A 162 3.26 6.16 4.05
N CYS A 163 4.56 6.35 4.25
CA CYS A 163 5.36 5.61 5.22
C CYS A 163 6.10 6.56 6.17
N SER A 164 5.59 6.67 7.40
CA SER A 164 6.20 7.52 8.44
C SER A 164 7.64 7.13 8.79
N MET A 165 8.07 5.90 8.47
CA MET A 165 9.44 5.44 8.64
C MET A 165 10.45 6.36 7.95
N TRP A 166 10.11 6.94 6.80
CA TRP A 166 11.01 7.86 6.08
C TRP A 166 11.31 9.12 6.89
N SER A 167 10.29 9.74 7.47
CA SER A 167 10.48 10.91 8.33
C SER A 167 11.21 10.56 9.62
N LEU A 168 10.94 9.38 10.21
CA LEU A 168 11.62 8.92 11.43
C LEU A 168 13.11 8.64 11.19
N LEU A 169 13.47 8.04 10.06
CA LEU A 169 14.87 7.88 9.65
C LEU A 169 15.54 9.25 9.44
N GLY A 170 14.83 10.19 8.83
CA GLY A 170 15.30 11.57 8.65
C GLY A 170 15.66 12.27 9.97
N LEU A 171 14.88 12.06 11.04
CA LEU A 171 15.21 12.57 12.39
C LEU A 171 16.54 12.03 12.92
N ALA A 172 16.91 10.81 12.54
CA ALA A 172 18.19 10.19 12.86
C ALA A 172 19.31 10.58 11.87
N GLY A 173 19.06 11.49 10.92
CA GLY A 173 20.00 11.88 9.89
C GLY A 173 20.22 10.81 8.81
N MET A 174 19.30 9.85 8.69
CA MET A 174 19.35 8.78 7.70
C MET A 174 18.38 9.05 6.54
N SER A 175 18.72 8.53 5.37
CA SER A 175 17.93 8.61 4.15
C SER A 175 17.62 7.20 3.61
N ALA A 176 16.86 7.16 2.52
CA ALA A 176 16.53 5.92 1.81
C ALA A 176 17.76 5.16 1.25
N SER A 177 18.91 5.81 1.09
CA SER A 177 20.14 5.13 0.68
C SER A 177 20.85 4.43 1.83
N ASP A 178 20.56 4.81 3.08
CA ASP A 178 21.25 4.30 4.26
C ASP A 178 20.59 3.04 4.84
N TRP A 179 19.34 2.77 4.44
CA TRP A 179 18.56 1.66 4.96
C TRP A 179 17.58 1.10 3.94
N THR A 180 17.38 -0.22 3.97
CA THR A 180 16.38 -0.91 3.15
C THR A 180 15.58 -1.92 4.00
N PRO A 181 14.25 -2.00 3.85
CA PRO A 181 13.41 -2.89 4.64
C PRO A 181 13.79 -4.35 4.41
N GLN A 182 13.80 -5.17 5.47
CA GLN A 182 14.05 -6.62 5.43
C GLN A 182 12.75 -7.40 5.65
N PHE A 183 12.66 -8.64 5.14
CA PHE A 183 11.54 -9.52 5.45
C PHE A 183 11.53 -10.00 6.90
N SER A 184 12.73 -10.17 7.49
CA SER A 184 12.91 -10.48 8.92
C SER A 184 14.05 -9.63 9.49
N TYR A 185 13.85 -9.14 10.71
CA TYR A 185 14.86 -8.42 11.49
C TYR A 185 15.38 -9.25 12.66
N TRP A 186 14.65 -10.28 13.06
CA TRP A 186 15.08 -11.21 14.09
C TRP A 186 16.24 -12.06 13.56
N LYS A 187 17.30 -12.17 14.37
CA LYS A 187 18.38 -13.12 14.15
C LYS A 187 18.30 -14.17 15.23
N SER A 188 18.33 -15.43 14.85
CA SER A 188 18.52 -16.51 15.81
C SER A 188 19.83 -16.29 16.59
N PRO A 189 19.87 -16.61 17.89
CA PRO A 189 21.12 -16.65 18.63
C PRO A 189 22.11 -17.61 17.96
N GLY A 190 23.40 -17.27 17.97
CA GLY A 190 24.44 -18.14 17.40
C GLY A 190 24.66 -19.44 18.17
N THR A 191 24.18 -19.51 19.41
CA THR A 191 24.19 -20.72 20.24
C THR A 191 22.82 -20.86 20.87
N LEU A 192 22.21 -22.04 20.70
CA LEU A 192 20.99 -22.41 21.41
C LEU A 192 21.34 -23.14 22.70
N ASP A 193 20.50 -22.99 23.72
CA ASP A 193 20.71 -23.61 25.03
C ASP A 193 20.68 -25.15 24.97
N ASP A 194 20.01 -25.72 23.96
CA ASP A 194 19.96 -27.16 23.67
C ASP A 194 21.01 -27.60 22.62
N GLY A 195 21.92 -26.71 22.23
CA GLY A 195 22.93 -26.98 21.21
C GLY A 195 22.39 -27.07 19.77
N GLY A 196 21.08 -26.93 19.56
CA GLY A 196 20.46 -26.97 18.23
C GLY A 196 20.37 -28.37 17.61
N GLU A 197 20.42 -29.43 18.41
CA GLU A 197 20.51 -30.84 17.96
C GLU A 197 19.36 -31.30 17.05
N ASN A 198 18.26 -30.54 16.94
CA ASN A 198 17.08 -30.90 16.14
C ASN A 198 16.57 -29.77 15.23
N LEU A 199 17.40 -28.76 14.94
CA LEU A 199 17.02 -27.75 13.96
C LEU A 199 17.04 -28.36 12.54
N PRO A 200 15.98 -28.18 11.73
CA PRO A 200 16.05 -28.47 10.30
C PRO A 200 17.04 -27.51 9.63
N ASP A 201 17.81 -28.03 8.66
CA ASP A 201 18.76 -27.26 7.83
C ASP A 201 18.10 -26.07 7.11
#